data_AF-A0A968JSQ8-F1
#
_entry.id   AF-A0A968JSQ8-F1
#
_cell.length_a   1.000
_cell.length_b   1.000
_cell.length_c   1.000
_cell.angle_alpha   90.00
_cell.angle_beta   90.00
_cell.angle_gamma   90.00
#
_symmetry.space_group_name_H-M   'P 1'
#
loop_
_entity.id
_entity.type
_entity.pdbx_description
1 polymer ?
#
loop_
_entity_poly.entity_id
_entity_poly.type
_entity_poly.pdbx_seq_one_letter_code
_entity_poly.pdbx_strand_id
1 'polypeptide(L)' 'MAGQWKNEFLAELHTAYEAIYTKYEQQTKGLNEAQLNWKPNADKWSVAECLQHLIITAEGYLPQVAKQL' A
#
# COMPACT_ATOMS: atom_id res chain seq x y z
N MET A 1 -4.53 -31.41 3.90
CA MET A 1 -5.60 -30.57 3.32
C MET A 1 -5.79 -29.24 4.07
N ALA A 2 -5.80 -29.18 5.41
CA ALA A 2 -6.05 -27.92 6.14
C ALA A 2 -5.01 -26.79 6.00
N GLY A 3 -3.73 -27.09 5.74
CA GLY A 3 -2.67 -26.07 5.57
C GLY A 3 -2.50 -25.53 4.15
N GLN A 4 -3.09 -26.21 3.16
CA GLN A 4 -2.87 -25.90 1.76
C GLN A 4 -3.58 -24.61 1.34
N TRP A 5 -4.85 -24.46 1.74
CA TRP A 5 -5.63 -23.24 1.48
C TRP A 5 -4.99 -21.99 2.12
N LYS A 6 -4.41 -22.10 3.33
CA LYS A 6 -3.72 -20.97 3.99
C LYS A 6 -2.54 -20.49 3.14
N ASN A 7 -1.73 -21.42 2.63
CA ASN A 7 -0.56 -21.07 1.83
C ASN A 7 -0.95 -20.50 0.46
N GLU A 8 -1.99 -21.04 -0.17
CA GLU A 8 -2.54 -20.53 -1.44
C GLU A 8 -3.06 -19.10 -1.26
N PHE A 9 -3.87 -18.86 -0.22
CA PHE A 9 -4.38 -17.54 0.11
C PHE A 9 -3.25 -16.53 0.39
N LEU A 10 -2.20 -16.92 1.12
CA LEU A 10 -1.06 -16.04 1.38
C LEU A 10 -0.27 -15.72 0.10
N ALA A 11 -0.14 -16.67 -0.82
CA ALA A 11 0.50 -16.44 -2.11
C ALA A 11 -0.31 -15.49 -3.00
N GLU A 12 -1.64 -15.64 -3.01
CA GLU A 12 -2.56 -14.74 -3.71
C GLU A 12 -2.50 -13.32 -3.13
N LEU A 13 -2.55 -13.18 -1.80
CA LEU A 13 -2.41 -11.90 -1.11
C LEU A 13 -1.08 -11.22 -1.43
N HIS A 14 0.03 -11.96 -1.37
CA HIS A 14 1.34 -11.43 -1.70
C HIS A 14 1.41 -10.94 -3.15
N THR A 15 0.88 -11.73 -4.09
CA THR A 15 0.81 -11.35 -5.51
C THR A 15 -0.01 -10.08 -5.72
N ALA A 16 -1.17 -9.97 -5.07
CA ALA A 16 -2.02 -8.79 -5.16
C ALA A 16 -1.32 -7.56 -4.57
N TYR A 17 -0.64 -7.71 -3.44
CA TYR A 17 0.15 -6.64 -2.81
C TYR A 17 1.26 -6.14 -3.75
N GLU A 18 2.07 -7.03 -4.30
CA GLU A 18 3.18 -6.65 -5.20
C GLU A 18 2.69 -5.94 -6.47
N ALA A 19 1.56 -6.38 -7.04
CA ALA A 19 0.96 -5.74 -8.20
C ALA A 19 0.49 -4.30 -7.89
N ILE A 20 -0.13 -4.09 -6.72
CA ILE A 20 -0.55 -2.77 -6.26
C ILE A 20 0.67 -1.89 -5.98
N TYR A 21 1.64 -2.39 -5.22
CA TYR A 21 2.85 -1.67 -4.88
C TYR A 21 3.61 -1.21 -6.13
N THR A 22 3.88 -2.13 -7.06
CA THR A 22 4.58 -1.84 -8.32
C THR A 22 3.86 -0.76 -9.13
N LYS A 23 2.53 -0.84 -9.23
CA LYS A 23 1.74 0.15 -9.95
C LYS A 23 1.88 1.55 -9.35
N TYR A 24 1.80 1.67 -8.02
CA TYR A 24 1.93 2.97 -7.35
C TYR A 24 3.36 3.49 -7.34
N GLU A 25 4.38 2.63 -7.19
CA GLU A 25 5.79 3.01 -7.33
C GLU A 25 6.01 3.62 -8.70
N GLN A 26 5.60 2.94 -9.78
CA GLN A 26 5.79 3.44 -11.15
C GLN A 26 5.08 4.78 -11.41
N GLN A 27 3.90 5.00 -10.82
CA GLN A 27 3.15 6.24 -10.97
C GLN A 27 3.74 7.42 -10.17
N THR A 28 4.44 7.13 -9.08
CA THR A 28 4.98 8.16 -8.16
C THR A 28 6.49 8.35 -8.33
N LYS A 29 7.15 7.43 -9.04
CA LYS A 29 8.57 7.48 -9.33
C LYS A 29 8.93 8.72 -10.14
N GLY A 30 9.92 9.46 -9.65
CA GLY A 30 10.45 10.64 -10.31
C GLY A 30 9.63 11.92 -10.10
N LEU A 31 8.55 11.87 -9.31
CA LEU A 31 7.90 13.09 -8.85
C LEU A 31 8.85 13.87 -7.94
N ASN A 32 8.96 15.17 -8.20
CA ASN A 32 9.67 16.08 -7.31
C ASN A 32 8.77 16.48 -6.12
N GLU A 33 9.36 17.20 -5.15
CA GLU A 33 8.66 17.62 -3.93
C GLU A 33 7.43 18.50 -4.22
N ALA A 34 7.49 19.39 -5.21
CA ALA A 34 6.36 20.24 -5.57
C ALA A 34 5.20 19.42 -6.16
N GLN A 35 5.51 18.41 -6.98
CA GLN A 35 4.51 17.51 -7.55
C GLN A 35 3.91 16.58 -6.50
N LEU A 36 4.72 16.09 -5.56
CA LEU A 36 4.26 15.26 -4.44
C LEU A 36 3.30 16.02 -3.51
N ASN A 37 3.56 17.32 -3.29
CA ASN A 37 2.76 18.19 -2.45
C ASN A 37 1.62 18.92 -3.20
N TRP A 38 1.52 18.75 -4.52
CA TRP A 38 0.45 19.38 -5.29
C TRP A 38 -0.92 18.87 -4.86
N LYS A 39 -1.88 19.80 -4.71
CA LYS A 39 -3.27 19.50 -4.36
C LYS A 39 -4.19 19.98 -5.48
N PRO A 40 -5.17 19.16 -5.92
CA PRO A 40 -6.15 19.58 -6.92
C PRO A 40 -7.10 20.67 -6.41
N ASN A 41 -7.36 20.71 -5.10
CA ASN A 41 -8.02 21.80 -4.37
C ASN A 41 -7.77 21.67 -2.86
N ALA A 42 -8.24 22.64 -2.07
CA ALA A 42 -7.99 22.70 -0.63
C ALA A 42 -8.54 21.50 0.17
N ASP A 43 -9.58 20.83 -0.33
CA ASP A 43 -10.29 19.73 0.37
C ASP A 43 -9.80 18.34 -0.07
N LYS A 44 -8.75 18.27 -0.89
CA LYS A 44 -8.18 17.01 -1.39
C LYS A 44 -6.76 16.81 -0.89
N TRP A 45 -6.40 15.55 -0.77
CA TRP A 45 -5.06 15.15 -0.39
C TRP A 45 -4.10 15.26 -1.57
N SER A 46 -2.85 15.60 -1.25
CA SER A 46 -1.72 15.48 -2.17
C SER A 46 -1.33 14.02 -2.34
N VAL A 47 -0.42 13.75 -3.28
CA VAL A 47 0.16 12.40 -3.44
C VAL A 47 0.92 11.99 -2.18
N ALA A 48 1.68 12.92 -1.58
CA ALA A 48 2.41 12.67 -0.34
C ALA A 48 1.49 12.31 0.82
N GLU A 49 0.37 13.02 0.99
CA GLU A 49 -0.61 12.74 2.05
C GLU A 49 -1.30 11.39 1.84
N CYS A 50 -1.64 11.04 0.59
CA CYS A 50 -2.17 9.72 0.26
C CYS A 50 -1.19 8.60 0.62
N LEU A 51 0.09 8.75 0.24
CA LEU A 51 1.13 7.77 0.55
C LEU A 51 1.34 7.65 2.07
N GLN A 52 1.37 8.77 2.79
CA GLN A 52 1.49 8.79 4.25
C GLN A 52 0.32 8.07 4.92
N HIS A 53 -0.91 8.29 4.45
CA HIS A 53 -2.07 7.59 4.98
C HIS A 53 -1.97 6.07 4.78
N LEU A 54 -1.51 5.62 3.61
CA LEU A 54 -1.30 4.19 3.35
C LEU A 54 -0.23 3.60 4.26
N ILE A 55 0.88 4.32 4.50
CA ILE A 55 1.95 3.88 5.41
C ILE A 55 1.43 3.73 6.84
N ILE A 56 0.78 4.77 7.38
CA ILE A 56 0.21 4.75 8.74
C ILE A 56 -0.80 3.60 8.88
N THR A 57 -1.62 3.40 7.85
CA THR A 57 -2.59 2.30 7.83
C THR A 57 -1.87 0.95 7.86
N ALA A 58 -0.85 0.73 7.02
CA ALA A 58 -0.08 -0.50 7.00
C ALA A 58 0.61 -0.78 8.34
N GLU A 59 1.28 0.22 8.93
CA GLU A 59 1.90 0.13 10.26
C GLU A 59 0.87 -0.27 11.34
N GLY A 60 -0.37 0.20 11.19
CA GLY A 60 -1.47 -0.10 12.08
C GLY A 60 -2.10 -1.49 11.92
N TYR A 61 -1.98 -2.15 10.76
CA TYR A 61 -2.61 -3.46 10.47
C TYR A 61 -1.63 -4.63 10.40
N LEU A 62 -0.40 -4.40 9.92
CA LEU A 62 0.59 -5.46 9.71
C LEU A 62 0.92 -6.23 11.00
N PRO A 63 1.09 -5.60 12.18
CA PRO A 63 1.31 -6.33 13.43
C PRO A 63 0.16 -7.27 13.82
N GLN A 64 -1.07 -6.93 13.46
CA GLN A 64 -2.28 -7.70 13.77
C GLN A 64 -2.41 -8.87 12.81
N VAL A 65 -2.15 -8.64 11.52
CA VAL A 65 -2.10 -9.71 10.51
C VAL A 65 -1.01 -10.71 10.89
N ALA A 66 0.19 -10.23 11.26
CA ALA A 66 1.31 -11.10 11.64
C ALA A 66 0.99 -12.02 12.82
N LYS A 67 0.12 -11.61 13.76
CA LYS A 67 -0.33 -12.45 14.88
C LYS A 67 -1.26 -13.61 14.45
N GLN A 68 -1.84 -13.54 13.26
CA GLN A 68 -2.79 -14.54 12.75
C GLN A 68 -2.13 -15.53 11.77
N LEU A 69 -0.86 -15.30 11.39
CA LEU A 69 -0.09 -16.18 10.49
C LEU A 69 0.57 -17.32 11.25
#